data_AF-A0A9E5Y2D0-F1
#
_entry.id   AF-A0A9E5Y2D0-F1
#
_cell.length_a   1.000
_cell.length_b   1.000
_cell.length_c   1.000
_cell.angle_alpha   90.00
_cell.angle_beta   90.00
_cell.angle_gamma   90.00
#
_symmetry.space_group_name_H-M   'P 1'
#
loop_
_entity.id
_entity.type
_entity.pdbx_description
1 polymer ?
#
loop_
_entity_poly.entity_id
_entity_poly.type
_entity_poly.pdbx_seq_one_letter_code
_entity_poly.pdbx_strand_id
1 'polypeptide(L)' 'MELTSLMDMPVDVHALNQAGNGFCYHTTQGLLLVSRDDEETYDFIEKTWQGYLDFQPLARQILYDLL' A
#
# COMPACT_ATOMS: atom_id res chain seq x y z
N MET A 1 -4.37 -11.33 -16.10
CA MET A 1 -5.49 -11.40 -17.07
C MET A 1 -6.68 -12.20 -16.56
N GLU A 2 -6.51 -13.21 -15.68
CA GLU A 2 -7.65 -14.03 -15.26
C GLU A 2 -8.70 -13.28 -14.43
N LEU A 3 -8.31 -12.40 -13.50
CA LEU A 3 -9.27 -11.69 -12.64
C LEU A 3 -10.12 -10.66 -13.39
N THR A 4 -9.52 -9.96 -14.35
CA THR A 4 -10.20 -9.00 -15.23
C THR A 4 -11.35 -9.67 -16.00
N SER A 5 -11.10 -10.85 -16.57
CA SER A 5 -12.11 -11.60 -17.32
C SER A 5 -13.20 -12.19 -16.43
N LEU A 6 -12.86 -12.55 -15.18
CA LEU A 6 -13.83 -13.08 -14.21
C LEU A 6 -14.78 -12.01 -13.66
N MET A 7 -14.32 -10.76 -13.56
CA MET A 7 -15.09 -9.66 -12.98
C MET A 7 -15.80 -8.77 -14.01
N ASP A 8 -15.62 -9.03 -15.30
CA ASP A 8 -16.13 -8.20 -16.41
C ASP A 8 -15.82 -6.70 -16.24
N MET A 9 -14.68 -6.40 -15.62
CA MET A 9 -14.20 -5.04 -15.40
C MET A 9 -12.68 -5.00 -15.35
N PRO A 10 -12.04 -3.88 -15.74
CA PRO A 10 -10.59 -3.70 -15.57
C PRO A 10 -10.19 -3.90 -14.12
N VAL A 11 -9.34 -4.90 -13.86
CA VAL A 11 -8.73 -5.14 -12.55
C VAL A 11 -7.23 -4.97 -12.70
N ASP A 12 -6.67 -4.12 -11.85
CA ASP A 12 -5.22 -3.96 -11.68
C ASP A 12 -4.77 -4.69 -10.41
N VAL A 13 -3.70 -5.48 -10.50
CA VAL A 13 -3.22 -6.34 -9.42
C VAL A 13 -1.76 -6.04 -9.17
N HIS A 14 -1.44 -5.66 -7.94
CA HIS A 14 -0.08 -5.32 -7.51
C HIS A 14 0.38 -6.23 -6.38
N ALA A 15 1.61 -6.72 -6.48
CA ALA A 15 2.25 -7.46 -5.42
C ALA A 15 2.82 -6.50 -4.36
N LEU A 16 2.33 -6.56 -3.13
CA LEU A 16 2.77 -5.66 -2.05
C LEU A 16 4.18 -5.98 -1.54
N ASN A 17 4.64 -7.23 -1.67
CA ASN A 17 5.97 -7.65 -1.17
C ASN A 17 7.15 -6.89 -1.80
N GLN A 18 6.97 -6.30 -2.99
CA GLN A 18 8.00 -5.54 -3.71
C GLN A 18 7.58 -4.10 -3.97
N ALA A 19 6.40 -3.69 -3.51
CA ALA A 19 5.89 -2.36 -3.74
C ALA A 19 6.58 -1.33 -2.84
N GLY A 20 6.67 -0.09 -3.32
CA GLY A 20 7.19 1.02 -2.52
C GLY A 20 6.29 1.30 -1.32
N ASN A 21 6.88 1.75 -0.22
CA ASN A 21 6.17 1.96 1.05
C ASN A 21 4.95 2.90 0.92
N GLY A 22 5.02 3.93 0.08
CA GLY A 22 3.89 4.82 -0.19
C GLY A 22 2.69 4.12 -0.86
N PHE A 23 2.95 3.18 -1.78
CA PHE A 23 1.88 2.39 -2.39
C PHE A 23 1.25 1.43 -1.38
N CYS A 24 2.08 0.77 -0.57
CA CYS A 24 1.62 -0.09 0.52
C CYS A 24 0.76 0.68 1.51
N TYR A 25 1.21 1.86 1.96
CA TYR A 25 0.48 2.71 2.88
C TYR A 25 -0.92 3.04 2.34
N HIS A 26 -1.01 3.58 1.12
CA HIS A 26 -2.30 3.90 0.53
C HIS A 26 -3.18 2.66 0.26
N THR A 27 -2.58 1.50 -0.02
CA THR A 27 -3.33 0.24 -0.16
C THR A 27 -3.96 -0.18 1.16
N THR A 28 -3.23 -0.08 2.28
CA THR A 28 -3.73 -0.45 3.61
C THR A 28 -4.81 0.51 4.15
N GLN A 29 -5.00 1.68 3.54
CA GLN A 29 -6.14 2.56 3.82
C GLN A 29 -7.44 2.08 3.16
N GLY A 30 -7.36 1.07 2.27
CA GLY A 30 -8.49 0.46 1.59
C GLY A 30 -9.22 -0.57 2.45
N LEU A 31 -10.02 -1.40 1.78
CA LEU A 31 -10.78 -2.48 2.40
C LEU A 31 -10.02 -3.81 2.30
N LEU A 32 -9.72 -4.43 3.44
CA LEU A 32 -9.17 -5.77 3.50
C LEU A 32 -10.24 -6.79 3.06
N LEU A 33 -9.99 -7.49 1.96
CA LEU A 33 -10.93 -8.48 1.42
C LEU A 33 -10.74 -9.87 2.04
N VAL A 34 -9.48 -10.27 2.26
CA VAL A 34 -9.12 -11.60 2.78
C VAL A 34 -7.86 -11.48 3.62
N SER A 35 -7.88 -12.10 4.80
CA SER A 35 -6.70 -12.36 5.64
C SER A 35 -6.65 -13.86 5.95
N ARG A 36 -5.45 -14.44 5.93
CA ARG A 36 -5.20 -15.82 6.38
C ARG A 36 -4.52 -15.86 7.74
N ASP A 37 -3.78 -14.82 8.06
CA ASP A 37 -3.04 -14.62 9.30
C ASP A 37 -3.17 -13.14 9.67
N ASP A 38 -3.92 -12.89 10.73
CA ASP A 38 -4.19 -11.53 11.17
C ASP A 38 -2.95 -10.90 11.81
N GLU A 39 -2.09 -11.68 12.46
CA GLU A 39 -0.85 -11.19 13.06
C GLU A 39 0.09 -10.70 11.96
N GLU A 40 0.30 -11.49 10.90
CA GLU A 40 1.08 -11.07 9.74
C GLU A 40 0.50 -9.80 9.07
N THR A 41 -0.83 -9.73 8.98
CA THR A 41 -1.54 -8.59 8.39
C THR A 41 -1.31 -7.30 9.20
N TYR A 42 -1.49 -7.35 10.52
CA TYR A 42 -1.28 -6.18 11.38
C TYR A 42 0.20 -5.78 11.44
N ASP A 43 1.11 -6.76 11.50
CA ASP A 43 2.55 -6.52 11.42
C ASP A 43 2.94 -5.75 10.15
N PHE A 44 2.37 -6.15 9.00
CA PHE A 44 2.58 -5.47 7.73
C PHE A 44 2.05 -4.03 7.76
N ILE A 45 0.84 -3.82 8.27
CA ILE A 45 0.20 -2.50 8.36
C ILE A 45 1.03 -1.58 9.26
N GLU A 46 1.39 -2.03 10.46
CA GLU A 46 2.15 -1.24 11.43
C GLU A 46 3.51 -0.80 10.87
N LYS A 47 4.29 -1.76 10.33
CA LYS A 47 5.61 -1.48 9.74
C LYS A 47 5.51 -0.51 8.55
N THR A 48 4.48 -0.69 7.71
CA THR A 48 4.21 0.19 6.56
C THR A 48 3.89 1.60 7.02
N TRP A 49 2.97 1.76 7.97
CA TRP A 49 2.53 3.07 8.46
C TRP A 49 3.64 3.81 9.17
N GLN A 50 4.39 3.11 10.04
CA GLN A 50 5.56 3.67 10.68
C GLN A 50 6.55 4.20 9.64
N GLY A 51 6.96 3.35 8.69
CA GLY A 51 7.94 3.77 7.68
C GLY A 51 7.45 4.90 6.77
N TYR A 52 6.16 4.96 6.45
CA TYR A 52 5.60 6.01 5.61
C TYR A 52 5.49 7.34 6.37
N LEU A 53 4.92 7.31 7.58
CA LEU A 53 4.67 8.51 8.36
C LEU A 53 5.97 9.12 8.92
N ASP A 54 6.97 8.30 9.23
CA ASP A 54 8.31 8.80 9.62
C ASP A 54 8.98 9.56 8.46
N PHE A 55 8.75 9.12 7.21
CA PHE A 55 9.34 9.75 6.02
C PHE A 55 8.49 10.90 5.44
N GLN A 56 7.18 10.93 5.72
CA GLN A 56 6.24 11.89 5.13
C GLN A 56 6.64 13.37 5.33
N PRO A 57 7.10 13.82 6.52
CA PRO A 57 7.52 15.21 6.71
C PRO A 57 8.69 15.60 5.80
N LEU A 58 9.67 14.71 5.66
CA LEU A 58 10.83 14.93 4.80
C LEU A 58 10.44 14.96 3.32
N ALA A 59 9.61 14.01 2.88
CA ALA A 59 9.08 13.99 1.52
C ALA A 59 8.33 15.28 1.16
N ARG A 60 7.55 15.81 2.12
CA ARG A 60 6.82 17.08 1.95
C ARG A 60 7.77 18.27 1.83
N GLN A 61 8.83 18.33 2.64
CA GLN A 61 9.82 19.42 2.54
C GLN A 61 10.52 19.40 1.19
N ILE A 62 10.97 18.22 0.75
CA ILE A 62 11.61 18.05 -0.57
C ILE A 62 10.69 18.53 -1.70
N LEU A 63 9.40 18.21 -1.62
CA LEU A 63 8.43 18.66 -2.61
C LEU A 63 8.29 20.19 -2.63
N TYR A 64 8.27 20.84 -1.46
CA TYR A 64 8.22 22.31 -1.40
C TYR A 64 9.50 22.96 -1.94
N ASP A 65 10.67 22.38 -1.69
CA ASP A 65 11.95 22.91 -2.17
C ASP A 65 12.09 22.83 -3.70
N LEU A 66 11.32 21.94 -4.35
CA LEU A 66 11.29 21.75 -5.80
C LEU A 66 10.32 22.69 -6.54
N LEU A 67 9.40 23.34 -5.82
CA LEU A 67 8.37 24.24 -6.35
C LEU A 67 8.82 25.70 -6.32
#